data_AF-I4DQ98-F1
#
_entry.id   AF-I4DQ98-F1
#
_cell.length_a   1.000
_cell.length_b   1.000
_cell.length_c   1.000
_cell.angle_alpha   90.00
_cell.angle_beta   90.00
_cell.angle_gamma   90.00
#
_symmetry.space_group_name_H-M   'P 1'
#
loop_
_entity.id
_entity.type
_entity.pdbx_description
1 polymer ?
#
loop_
_entity_poly.entity_id
_entity_poly.type
_entity_poly.pdbx_seq_one_letter_code
_entity_poly.pdbx_strand_id
1 'polypeptide(L)'
;ARAVSAAVRGAAQQAVEKIDRTRAHAGRIFTAFIYNDPVINNIPHHEALKRIFPYDEVELRPGGEDAESGEHAVVSENSNVVLWLFPGHTMPRFVQLLQYPEYRYSVIKGLVVSAGELTESLVKHTTQSLYSYLHTLHDDLADTAQCVRHHRASVRGQLAREAHHRTNVQFPR
;
A
#
# COMPACT_ATOMS: atom_id res chain seq x y z
N ALA A 1 -11.41 -20.25 4.55
CA ALA A 1 -11.40 -18.77 4.54
C ALA A 1 -10.50 -18.15 5.61
N ARG A 2 -10.77 -18.31 6.92
CA ARG A 2 -9.98 -17.64 7.99
C ARG A 2 -8.48 -17.97 8.01
N ALA A 3 -8.10 -19.22 7.77
CA ALA A 3 -6.70 -19.64 7.80
C ALA A 3 -5.86 -18.93 6.72
N VAL A 4 -6.35 -18.87 5.47
CA VAL A 4 -5.68 -18.17 4.36
C VAL A 4 -5.51 -16.69 4.68
N SER A 5 -6.58 -16.02 5.11
CA SER A 5 -6.51 -14.60 5.50
C SER A 5 -5.49 -14.36 6.62
N ALA A 6 -5.46 -15.22 7.63
CA ALA A 6 -4.49 -15.12 8.72
C ALA A 6 -3.05 -15.35 8.23
N ALA A 7 -2.83 -16.32 7.34
CA ALA A 7 -1.51 -16.62 6.77
C ALA A 7 -0.97 -15.44 5.94
N VAL A 8 -1.79 -14.89 5.04
CA VAL A 8 -1.39 -13.75 4.18
C VAL A 8 -1.07 -12.51 5.03
N ARG A 9 -1.89 -12.24 6.06
CA ARG A 9 -1.63 -11.15 7.01
C ARG A 9 -0.36 -11.37 7.84
N GLY A 10 -0.09 -12.61 8.25
CA GLY A 10 1.13 -12.98 8.98
C GLY A 10 2.38 -12.80 8.11
N ALA A 11 2.30 -13.16 6.83
CA ALA A 11 3.36 -12.90 5.87
C ALA A 11 3.59 -11.39 5.67
N ALA A 12 2.53 -10.58 5.54
CA ALA A 12 2.65 -9.12 5.48
C ALA A 12 3.33 -8.50 6.71
N GLN A 13 3.02 -9.01 7.91
CA GLN A 13 3.68 -8.58 9.15
C GLN A 13 5.17 -8.88 9.10
N GLN A 14 5.56 -10.13 8.84
CA GLN A 14 6.98 -10.51 8.77
C GLN A 14 7.74 -9.75 7.67
N ALA A 15 7.04 -9.39 6.58
CA ALA A 15 7.61 -8.62 5.48
C ALA A 15 7.87 -7.13 5.80
N VAL A 16 7.58 -6.69 7.02
CA VAL A 16 7.99 -5.38 7.54
C VAL A 16 8.74 -5.47 8.87
N GLU A 17 9.14 -6.68 9.28
CA GLU A 17 9.92 -6.92 10.50
C GLU A 17 11.44 -6.78 10.29
N LYS A 18 12.16 -6.84 11.42
CA LYS A 18 13.59 -6.51 11.56
C LYS A 18 14.57 -7.30 10.74
N ILE A 19 14.35 -8.61 10.66
CA ILE A 19 15.37 -9.52 10.18
C ILE A 19 15.30 -9.55 8.65
N ASP A 20 16.30 -8.98 7.98
CA ASP A 20 16.33 -8.83 6.51
C ASP A 20 16.00 -10.12 5.76
N ARG A 21 16.60 -11.25 6.18
CA ARG A 21 16.31 -12.56 5.56
C ARG A 21 14.86 -13.00 5.78
N THR A 22 14.33 -12.83 6.99
CA THR A 22 12.93 -13.14 7.31
C THR A 22 11.99 -12.26 6.49
N ARG A 23 12.25 -10.95 6.47
CA ARG A 23 11.49 -9.98 5.68
C ARG A 23 11.47 -10.35 4.21
N ALA A 24 12.63 -10.64 3.64
CA ALA A 24 12.75 -11.00 2.25
C ALA A 24 12.03 -12.30 1.91
N HIS A 25 12.12 -13.31 2.78
CA HIS A 25 11.41 -14.57 2.59
C HIS A 25 9.89 -14.40 2.74
N ALA A 26 9.44 -13.63 3.73
CA ALA A 26 8.04 -13.32 3.95
C ALA A 26 7.43 -12.54 2.77
N GLY A 27 8.18 -11.59 2.18
CA GLY A 27 7.76 -10.89 0.97
C GLY A 27 7.53 -11.83 -0.21
N ARG A 28 8.45 -12.78 -0.45
CA ARG A 28 8.29 -13.82 -1.48
C ARG A 28 7.13 -14.76 -1.21
N ILE A 29 6.93 -15.20 0.04
CA ILE A 29 5.76 -16.00 0.43
C ILE A 29 4.47 -15.21 0.20
N PHE A 30 4.46 -13.94 0.57
CA PHE A 30 3.31 -13.06 0.40
C PHE A 30 2.89 -12.95 -1.06
N THR A 31 3.84 -12.77 -1.98
CA THR A 31 3.54 -12.71 -3.43
C THR A 31 3.23 -14.07 -4.03
N ALA A 32 3.82 -15.16 -3.51
CA ALA A 32 3.43 -16.51 -3.88
C ALA A 32 1.95 -16.79 -3.54
N PHE A 33 1.43 -16.29 -2.41
CA PHE A 33 -0.01 -16.35 -2.13
C PHE A 33 -0.84 -15.59 -3.18
N ILE A 34 -0.40 -14.40 -3.59
CA ILE A 34 -1.13 -13.56 -4.55
C ILE A 34 -1.25 -14.24 -5.92
N TYR A 35 -0.18 -14.89 -6.38
CA TYR A 35 -0.10 -15.41 -7.74
C TYR A 35 -0.08 -16.94 -7.82
N ASN A 36 -0.54 -17.61 -6.75
CA ASN A 36 -0.60 -19.07 -6.72
C ASN A 36 -1.48 -19.61 -7.86
N ASP A 37 -1.02 -20.71 -8.46
CA ASP A 37 -1.78 -21.51 -9.43
C ASP A 37 -1.91 -22.95 -8.87
N PRO A 38 -3.12 -23.43 -8.54
CA PRO A 38 -4.44 -22.82 -8.75
C PRO A 38 -4.72 -21.64 -7.80
N VAL A 39 -5.56 -20.69 -8.24
CA VAL A 39 -5.86 -19.47 -7.48
C VAL A 39 -6.38 -19.78 -6.07
N ILE A 40 -5.76 -19.15 -5.07
CA ILE A 40 -6.18 -19.28 -3.66
C ILE A 40 -7.39 -18.38 -3.40
N ASN A 41 -8.50 -18.99 -3.01
CA ASN A 41 -9.71 -18.27 -2.62
C ASN A 41 -9.60 -17.64 -1.23
N ASN A 42 -10.34 -16.54 -1.01
CA ASN A 42 -10.44 -15.81 0.27
C ASN A 42 -9.19 -15.01 0.67
N ILE A 43 -8.42 -14.51 -0.29
CA ILE A 43 -7.40 -13.50 -0.04
C ILE A 43 -8.08 -12.12 0.09
N PRO A 44 -7.97 -11.42 1.23
CA PRO A 44 -8.56 -10.09 1.38
C PRO A 44 -7.95 -9.10 0.39
N HIS A 45 -8.79 -8.33 -0.31
CA HIS A 45 -8.36 -7.28 -1.25
C HIS A 45 -7.40 -7.77 -2.34
N HIS A 46 -7.59 -8.98 -2.85
CA HIS A 46 -6.67 -9.64 -3.80
C HIS A 46 -6.28 -8.76 -5.02
N GLU A 47 -7.26 -8.08 -5.62
CA GLU A 47 -7.01 -7.16 -6.75
C GLU A 47 -6.20 -5.92 -6.36
N ALA A 48 -6.35 -5.42 -5.14
CA ALA A 48 -5.49 -4.36 -4.64
C ALA A 48 -4.06 -4.85 -4.41
N LEU A 49 -3.90 -6.08 -3.91
CA LEU A 49 -2.56 -6.67 -3.72
C LEU A 49 -1.82 -6.81 -5.05
N LYS A 50 -2.50 -7.23 -6.13
CA LYS A 50 -1.88 -7.30 -7.47
C LYS A 50 -1.42 -5.92 -7.99
N ARG A 51 -2.12 -4.84 -7.63
CA ARG A 51 -1.71 -3.46 -7.97
C ARG A 51 -0.49 -3.01 -7.17
N ILE A 52 -0.39 -3.39 -5.90
CA ILE A 52 0.73 -3.02 -5.01
C ILE A 52 1.98 -3.86 -5.31
N PHE A 53 1.77 -5.11 -5.72
CA PHE A 53 2.80 -6.09 -6.05
C PHE A 53 2.58 -6.64 -7.47
N PRO A 54 2.89 -5.85 -8.52
CA PRO A 54 2.75 -6.28 -9.91
C PRO A 54 3.54 -7.56 -10.21
N TYR A 55 2.97 -8.46 -11.01
CA TYR A 55 3.53 -9.78 -11.32
C TYR A 55 4.93 -9.71 -11.95
N ASP A 56 5.15 -8.73 -12.82
CA ASP A 56 6.40 -8.46 -13.53
C ASP A 56 7.51 -7.88 -12.63
N GLU A 57 7.13 -7.30 -11.50
CA GLU A 57 8.08 -6.75 -10.52
C GLU A 57 8.45 -7.77 -9.45
N VAL A 58 7.67 -8.84 -9.26
CA VAL A 58 7.91 -9.83 -8.20
C VAL A 58 8.42 -11.13 -8.79
N GLU A 59 9.71 -11.44 -8.56
CA GLU A 59 10.26 -12.74 -8.96
C GLU A 59 9.55 -13.86 -8.19
N LEU A 60 8.70 -14.62 -8.90
CA LEU A 60 7.97 -15.77 -8.34
C LEU A 60 8.73 -17.09 -8.48
N ARG A 61 9.85 -17.10 -9.21
CA ARG A 61 10.74 -18.26 -9.27
C ARG A 61 11.88 -18.08 -8.29
N PRO A 62 12.15 -19.05 -7.38
CA PRO A 62 13.54 -19.26 -7.02
C PRO A 62 14.26 -19.62 -8.31
N GLY A 63 15.43 -19.03 -8.55
CA GLY A 63 16.29 -19.46 -9.66
C GLY A 63 16.27 -21.00 -9.73
N GLY A 64 16.15 -21.53 -10.94
CA GLY A 64 16.24 -22.98 -11.15
C GLY A 64 17.46 -23.53 -10.43
N GLU A 65 17.47 -24.85 -10.22
CA GLU A 65 18.46 -25.65 -9.48
C GLU A 65 19.93 -25.45 -9.90
N ASP A 66 20.22 -24.52 -10.81
CA ASP A 66 21.53 -24.10 -11.31
C ASP A 66 22.14 -22.89 -10.55
N ALA A 67 21.49 -22.36 -9.51
CA ALA A 67 21.97 -21.20 -8.73
C ALA A 67 23.14 -21.50 -7.76
N GLU A 68 23.87 -22.60 -7.96
CA GLU A 68 25.15 -22.87 -7.28
C GLU A 68 26.38 -22.31 -8.01
N SER A 69 26.23 -21.80 -9.23
CA SER A 69 27.26 -20.94 -9.82
C SER A 69 27.06 -19.51 -9.33
N GLY A 70 27.93 -19.06 -8.42
CA GLY A 70 27.96 -17.73 -7.80
C GLY A 70 28.23 -16.56 -8.77
N GLU A 71 27.59 -16.54 -9.93
CA GLU A 71 27.45 -15.33 -10.72
C GLU A 71 26.34 -14.51 -10.10
N HIS A 72 26.73 -13.38 -9.51
CA HIS A 72 25.81 -12.31 -9.14
C HIS A 72 24.90 -12.07 -10.36
N ALA A 73 23.62 -12.43 -10.24
CA ALA A 73 22.62 -12.05 -11.21
C ALA A 73 22.74 -10.53 -11.36
N VAL A 74 23.33 -10.08 -12.46
CA VAL A 74 23.47 -8.68 -12.79
C VAL A 74 22.07 -8.20 -13.11
N VAL A 75 21.32 -7.85 -12.07
CA VAL A 75 20.12 -7.04 -12.20
C VAL A 75 20.58 -5.73 -12.81
N SER A 76 20.23 -5.53 -14.08
CA SER A 76 20.34 -4.23 -14.74
C SER A 76 19.78 -3.17 -13.78
N GLU A 77 20.48 -2.04 -13.61
CA GLU A 77 20.06 -0.92 -12.73
C GLU A 77 18.65 -0.38 -13.06
N ASN A 78 18.07 -0.80 -14.18
CA ASN A 78 16.72 -0.45 -14.64
C ASN A 78 15.70 -1.60 -14.53
N SER A 79 16.03 -2.68 -13.82
CA SER A 79 15.07 -3.76 -13.55
C SER A 79 14.05 -3.29 -12.51
N ASN A 80 12.77 -3.26 -12.87
CA ASN A 80 11.65 -2.94 -11.95
C ASN A 80 11.43 -4.02 -10.88
N VAL A 81 12.32 -5.02 -10.79
CA VAL A 81 12.22 -6.15 -9.87
C VAL A 81 12.38 -5.70 -8.42
N VAL A 82 11.52 -6.23 -7.56
CA VAL A 82 11.54 -6.01 -6.11
C VAL A 82 12.72 -6.75 -5.50
N LEU A 83 13.71 -5.98 -5.05
CA LEU A 83 14.83 -6.51 -4.29
C LEU A 83 14.41 -6.71 -2.83
N TRP A 84 13.88 -7.90 -2.52
CA TRP A 84 13.25 -8.21 -1.23
C TRP A 84 14.13 -8.04 0.02
N LEU A 85 15.46 -8.05 -0.14
CA LEU A 85 16.40 -7.78 0.95
C LEU A 85 16.43 -6.29 1.33
N PHE A 86 16.13 -5.39 0.39
CA PHE A 86 16.30 -3.96 0.56
C PHE A 86 14.99 -3.31 1.02
N PRO A 87 14.96 -2.72 2.23
CA PRO A 87 13.75 -2.10 2.75
C PRO A 87 13.26 -0.91 1.92
N GLY A 88 14.15 -0.27 1.16
CA GLY A 88 13.78 0.77 0.20
C GLY A 88 12.82 0.30 -0.90
N HIS A 89 12.87 -0.98 -1.28
CA HIS A 89 11.97 -1.55 -2.30
C HIS A 89 10.71 -2.15 -1.67
N THR A 90 10.80 -2.65 -0.43
CA THR A 90 9.70 -3.38 0.21
C THR A 90 8.80 -2.49 1.07
N MET A 91 9.35 -1.58 1.87
CA MET A 91 8.58 -0.79 2.83
C MET A 91 7.52 0.10 2.16
N PRO A 92 7.81 0.83 1.06
CA PRO A 92 6.79 1.65 0.39
C PRO A 92 5.60 0.83 -0.10
N ARG A 93 5.80 -0.45 -0.45
CA ARG A 93 4.72 -1.35 -0.88
C ARG A 93 3.90 -1.81 0.32
N PHE A 94 4.55 -2.27 1.38
CA PHE A 94 3.82 -2.80 2.53
C PHE A 94 3.05 -1.74 3.32
N VAL A 95 3.55 -0.49 3.36
CA VAL A 95 2.83 0.61 4.01
C VAL A 95 1.52 0.93 3.28
N GLN A 96 1.40 0.70 1.97
CA GLN A 96 0.12 0.88 1.25
C GLN A 96 -0.97 -0.06 1.78
N LEU A 97 -0.62 -1.19 2.40
CA LEU A 97 -1.62 -2.08 2.97
C LEU A 97 -2.35 -1.47 4.19
N LEU A 98 -1.84 -0.37 4.76
CA LEU A 98 -2.53 0.36 5.81
C LEU A 98 -3.87 0.95 5.35
N GLN A 99 -4.13 1.03 4.05
CA GLN A 99 -5.44 1.41 3.52
C GLN A 99 -6.50 0.35 3.81
N TYR A 100 -6.11 -0.91 4.00
CA TYR A 100 -7.02 -2.06 4.12
C TYR A 100 -7.13 -2.56 5.58
N PRO A 101 -8.31 -2.50 6.21
CA PRO A 101 -8.50 -2.87 7.62
C PRO A 101 -7.94 -4.23 8.03
N GLU A 102 -8.01 -5.22 7.14
CA GLU A 102 -7.58 -6.60 7.35
C GLU A 102 -6.07 -6.71 7.56
N TYR A 103 -5.29 -5.81 6.95
CA TYR A 103 -3.83 -5.83 7.02
C TYR A 103 -3.27 -4.82 8.03
N ARG A 104 -4.00 -3.72 8.32
CA ARG A 104 -3.56 -2.62 9.20
C ARG A 104 -2.87 -3.08 10.47
N TYR A 105 -3.55 -3.90 11.28
CA TYR A 105 -3.00 -4.34 12.56
C TYR A 105 -1.69 -5.12 12.38
N SER A 106 -1.67 -6.06 11.44
CA SER A 106 -0.50 -6.90 11.17
C SER A 106 0.69 -6.07 10.66
N VAL A 107 0.45 -5.12 9.76
CA VAL A 107 1.51 -4.24 9.24
C VAL A 107 2.02 -3.27 10.32
N ILE A 108 1.13 -2.59 11.05
CA ILE A 108 1.54 -1.69 12.14
C ILE A 108 2.34 -2.46 13.20
N LYS A 109 1.89 -3.67 13.55
CA LYS A 109 2.61 -4.51 14.51
C LYS A 109 4.03 -4.80 14.05
N GLY A 110 4.23 -5.21 12.80
CA GLY A 110 5.55 -5.47 12.26
C GLY A 110 6.41 -4.19 12.20
N LEU A 111 5.83 -3.05 11.79
CA LEU A 111 6.51 -1.75 11.76
C LEU A 111 6.95 -1.28 13.16
N VAL A 112 6.11 -1.45 14.20
CA VAL A 112 6.44 -1.07 15.58
C VAL A 112 7.56 -1.95 16.13
N VAL A 113 7.55 -3.25 15.81
CA VAL A 113 8.65 -4.16 16.16
C VAL A 113 9.96 -3.72 15.49
N SER A 114 9.89 -3.21 14.25
CA SER A 114 11.04 -2.70 13.50
C SER A 114 11.49 -1.29 13.91
N ALA A 115 10.62 -0.48 14.51
CA ALA A 115 10.96 0.90 14.90
C ALA A 115 11.97 0.96 16.07
N GLY A 116 12.08 -0.12 16.86
CA GLY A 116 13.04 -0.24 17.97
C GLY A 116 14.44 -0.70 17.56
N GLU A 117 14.94 -0.32 16.39
CA GLU A 117 16.06 -1.00 15.73
C GLU A 117 17.48 -0.45 15.86
N LEU A 118 18.45 -1.32 15.49
CA LEU A 118 19.90 -1.13 15.54
C LEU A 118 20.48 -0.51 14.25
N THR A 119 19.80 -0.62 13.10
CA THR A 119 20.35 -0.17 11.81
C THR A 119 19.68 1.11 11.32
N GLU A 120 20.50 2.10 10.93
CA GLU A 120 20.02 3.39 10.43
C GLU A 120 19.19 3.25 9.14
N SER A 121 19.56 2.30 8.26
CA SER A 121 18.89 2.09 6.97
C SER A 121 17.44 1.65 7.12
N LEU A 122 17.14 0.68 8.00
CA LEU A 122 15.76 0.23 8.17
C LEU A 122 14.90 1.32 8.79
N VAL A 123 15.41 2.01 9.81
CA VAL A 123 14.72 3.13 10.46
C VAL A 123 14.41 4.22 9.43
N LYS A 124 15.39 4.58 8.60
CA LYS A 124 15.22 5.57 7.52
C LYS A 124 14.10 5.17 6.56
N HIS A 125 14.15 3.95 5.98
CA HIS A 125 13.17 3.54 4.99
C HIS A 125 11.77 3.30 5.56
N THR A 126 11.69 2.80 6.79
CA THR A 126 10.43 2.64 7.52
C THR A 126 9.79 4.00 7.78
N THR A 127 10.55 4.94 8.35
CA THR A 127 10.09 6.30 8.65
C THR A 127 9.69 7.04 7.38
N GLN A 128 10.53 7.00 6.34
CA GLN A 128 10.26 7.67 5.07
C GLN A 128 8.98 7.13 4.41
N SER A 129 8.81 5.80 4.37
CA SER A 129 7.63 5.18 3.75
C SER A 129 6.36 5.53 4.51
N LEU A 130 6.40 5.49 5.84
CA LEU A 130 5.26 5.87 6.68
C LEU A 130 4.93 7.36 6.53
N TYR A 131 5.94 8.22 6.55
CA TYR A 131 5.77 9.65 6.38
C TYR A 131 5.13 9.98 5.03
N SER A 132 5.66 9.41 3.93
CA SER A 132 5.10 9.57 2.59
C SER A 132 3.64 9.11 2.54
N TYR A 133 3.32 7.96 3.14
CA TYR A 133 1.94 7.48 3.19
C TYR A 133 1.01 8.41 4.00
N LEU A 134 1.44 8.87 5.18
CA LEU A 134 0.63 9.78 5.98
C LEU A 134 0.38 11.12 5.27
N HIS A 135 1.35 11.60 4.49
CA HIS A 135 1.16 12.77 3.63
C HIS A 135 0.12 12.53 2.54
N THR A 136 0.13 11.37 1.87
CA THR A 136 -0.93 11.07 0.89
C THR A 136 -2.33 11.12 1.51
N LEU A 137 -2.48 10.67 2.76
CA LEU A 137 -3.76 10.77 3.47
C LEU A 137 -4.13 12.21 3.84
N HIS A 138 -3.14 13.05 4.16
CA HIS A 138 -3.36 14.46 4.48
C HIS A 138 -3.83 15.24 3.24
N ASP A 139 -3.16 15.03 2.11
CA ASP A 139 -3.49 15.66 0.84
C ASP A 139 -4.88 15.23 0.35
N ASP A 140 -5.19 13.94 0.40
CA ASP A 140 -6.52 13.40 0.07
C ASP A 140 -7.63 14.04 0.92
N LEU A 141 -7.37 14.22 2.22
CA LEU A 141 -8.32 14.85 3.14
C LEU A 141 -8.49 16.34 2.85
N ALA A 142 -7.41 17.05 2.51
CA ALA A 142 -7.43 18.45 2.14
C ALA A 142 -8.25 18.67 0.85
N ASP A 143 -8.04 17.83 -0.16
CA ASP A 143 -8.75 17.86 -1.44
C ASP A 143 -10.25 17.56 -1.26
N THR A 144 -10.57 16.53 -0.47
CA THR A 144 -11.96 16.19 -0.17
C THR A 144 -12.66 17.34 0.56
N ALA A 145 -11.99 17.94 1.56
CA ALA A 145 -12.52 19.09 2.28
C ALA A 145 -12.69 20.33 1.37
N GLN A 146 -11.82 20.52 0.38
CA GLN A 146 -11.95 21.58 -0.61
C GLN A 146 -13.13 21.35 -1.54
N CYS A 147 -13.30 20.12 -2.06
CA CYS A 147 -14.43 19.74 -2.91
C CYS A 147 -15.78 19.96 -2.20
N VAL A 148 -15.90 19.52 -0.95
CA VAL A 148 -17.11 19.72 -0.13
C VAL A 148 -17.42 21.20 0.09
N ARG A 149 -16.39 22.03 0.33
CA ARG A 149 -16.54 23.49 0.46
C ARG A 149 -17.05 24.12 -0.84
N HIS A 150 -16.48 23.75 -1.99
CA HIS A 150 -16.92 24.23 -3.30
C HIS A 150 -18.36 23.82 -3.62
N HIS A 151 -18.72 22.56 -3.38
CA HIS A 151 -20.09 22.08 -3.61
C HIS A 151 -21.10 22.85 -2.74
N ARG A 152 -20.81 23.04 -1.44
CA ARG A 152 -21.66 23.83 -0.52
C ARG A 152 -21.81 25.29 -0.95
N ALA A 153 -20.75 25.91 -1.48
CA ALA A 153 -20.81 27.29 -1.97
C ALA A 153 -21.67 27.41 -3.24
N SER A 154 -21.53 26.45 -4.16
CA SER A 154 -22.32 26.39 -5.39
C SER A 154 -23.82 26.23 -5.10
N VAL A 155 -24.20 25.30 -4.21
CA VAL A 155 -25.60 25.09 -3.80
C VAL A 155 -26.16 26.35 -3.12
N ARG A 156 -25.39 27.02 -2.25
CA ARG A 156 -25.81 28.30 -1.65
C ARG A 156 -26.03 29.39 -2.70
N GLY A 157 -25.17 29.46 -3.71
CA GLY A 157 -25.31 30.41 -4.81
C GLY A 157 -26.56 30.17 -5.65
N GLN A 158 -26.91 28.90 -5.92
CA GLN A 158 -28.13 28.53 -6.65
C GLN A 158 -29.39 28.91 -5.87
N LEU A 159 -29.46 28.55 -4.58
CA LEU A 159 -30.59 28.91 -3.72
C LEU A 159 -30.79 30.43 -3.60
N ALA A 160 -29.71 31.20 -3.49
CA ALA A 160 -29.78 32.66 -3.43
C ALA A 160 -30.32 33.27 -4.75
N ARG A 161 -29.91 32.72 -5.90
CA ARG A 161 -30.41 33.16 -7.22
C ARG A 161 -31.89 32.82 -7.41
N GLU A 162 -32.30 31.63 -7.00
CA GLU A 162 -33.72 31.21 -7.04
C GLU A 162 -34.60 32.05 -6.11
N ALA A 163 -34.12 32.37 -4.91
CA ALA A 163 -34.83 33.25 -3.98
C ALA A 163 -35.00 34.66 -4.56
N HIS A 164 -33.95 35.23 -5.17
CA HIS A 164 -34.00 36.56 -5.79
C HIS A 164 -34.91 36.60 -7.03
N HIS A 165 -34.96 35.50 -7.79
CA HIS A 165 -35.89 35.37 -8.91
C HIS A 165 -37.34 35.30 -8.43
N ARG A 166 -37.64 34.56 -7.36
CA ARG A 166 -39.00 34.47 -6.80
C ARG A 166 -39.52 35.80 -6.25
N THR A 167 -38.70 36.62 -5.61
CA THR A 167 -39.12 37.94 -5.13
C THR A 167 -39.42 38.93 -6.26
N ASN A 168 -38.74 38.82 -7.41
CA ASN A 168 -38.97 39.70 -8.56
C ASN A 168 -40.20 39.32 -9.42
N VAL A 169 -40.66 38.07 -9.36
CA VAL A 169 -41.81 37.59 -10.15
C VAL A 169 -43.16 37.90 -9.47
N GLN A 170 -43.17 38.14 -8.15
CA GLN A 170 -44.41 38.34 -7.37
C GLN A 170 -44.99 39.77 -7.39
N PHE A 171 -44.31 40.75 -8.01
CA PHE A 171 -44.80 42.13 -8.14
C PHE A 171 -44.79 42.62 -9.61
N PRO A 172 -45.75 42.19 -10.45
CA PRO A 172 -46.11 42.97 -11.62
C PRO A 172 -46.96 44.17 -11.17
N ARG A 173 -46.59 45.37 -11.63
CA ARG A 173 -47.41 46.59 -11.51
C ARG A 173 -48.70 46.48 -12.32
#